data_AF-A0A956XT50-F1
#
_entry.id   AF-A0A956XT50-F1
#
_cell.length_a   1.000
_cell.length_b   1.000
_cell.length_c   1.000
_cell.angle_alpha   90.00
_cell.angle_beta   90.00
_cell.angle_gamma   90.00
#
_symmetry.space_group_name_H-M   'P 1'
#
loop_
_entity.id
_entity.type
_entity.pdbx_description
1 polymer ?
#
loop_
_entity_poly.entity_id
_entity_poly.type
_entity_poly.pdbx_seq_one_letter_code
_entity_poly.pdbx_strand_id
1 'polypeptide(L)'
;MPQGTHDAVPDDRNENVLIYVNGALFPRHEAKISVFDSGYLVGDGVWEGIRLHRGKLVFLDEHLDRLYQGAKAIAMDIGKTRAELT
;
A
#
# COMPACT_ATOMS: atom_id res chain seq x y z
N MET A 1 -0.19 1.08 28.47
CA MET A 1 -0.06 2.00 27.32
C MET A 1 -1.42 2.07 26.65
N PRO A 2 -1.96 3.25 26.32
CA PRO A 2 -3.21 3.31 25.56
C PRO A 2 -2.99 2.65 24.20
N GLN A 3 -3.89 1.74 23.84
CA GLN A 3 -3.87 1.02 22.57
C GLN A 3 -4.42 1.96 21.49
N GLY A 4 -3.64 2.25 20.46
CA GLY A 4 -4.08 3.03 19.30
C GLY A 4 -4.96 2.19 18.36
N THR A 5 -5.79 2.87 17.55
CA THR A 5 -6.59 2.22 16.49
C THR A 5 -5.77 1.54 15.40
N HIS A 6 -4.47 1.79 15.36
CA HIS A 6 -3.54 1.21 14.39
C HIS A 6 -2.61 0.15 15.02
N ASP A 7 -2.83 -0.22 16.28
CA ASP A 7 -2.04 -1.26 16.91
C ASP A 7 -2.40 -2.63 16.32
N ALA A 8 -1.40 -3.35 15.85
CA ALA A 8 -1.54 -4.72 15.35
C ALA A 8 -0.92 -5.72 16.32
N VAL A 9 -1.46 -6.94 16.36
CA VAL A 9 -0.82 -8.07 17.05
C VAL A 9 0.50 -8.36 16.33
N PRO A 10 1.64 -8.42 17.04
CA PRO A 10 2.92 -8.79 16.43
C PRO A 10 2.86 -10.17 15.77
N ASP A 11 3.50 -10.29 14.62
CA ASP A 11 3.57 -11.54 13.84
C ASP A 11 4.95 -11.63 13.20
N ASP A 12 5.77 -12.56 13.68
CA ASP A 12 7.17 -12.74 13.27
C ASP A 12 7.32 -12.99 11.76
N ARG A 13 6.26 -13.45 11.08
CA ARG A 13 6.27 -13.63 9.62
C ARG A 13 6.43 -12.31 8.89
N ASN A 14 6.06 -11.18 9.52
CA ASN A 14 6.16 -9.85 8.94
C ASN A 14 7.57 -9.24 9.01
N GLU A 15 8.52 -9.87 9.71
CA GLU A 15 9.87 -9.32 9.86
C GLU A 15 10.66 -9.33 8.55
N ASN A 16 10.40 -10.32 7.69
CA ASN A 16 11.14 -10.54 6.45
C ASN A 16 10.36 -10.11 5.20
N VAL A 17 9.27 -9.36 5.34
CA VAL A 17 8.52 -8.86 4.18
C VAL A 17 9.36 -7.84 3.42
N LEU A 18 9.22 -7.87 2.10
CA LEU A 18 9.82 -6.89 1.22
C LEU A 18 8.80 -5.79 0.91
N ILE A 19 9.27 -4.55 0.95
CA ILE A 19 8.48 -3.36 0.64
C ILE A 19 8.97 -2.80 -0.69
N TYR A 20 8.06 -2.61 -1.64
CA TYR A 20 8.37 -2.01 -2.92
C TYR A 20 8.34 -0.48 -2.80
N VAL A 21 9.47 0.17 -3.03
CA VAL A 21 9.61 1.63 -3.01
C VAL A 21 10.41 2.07 -4.24
N ASN A 22 9.84 2.96 -5.05
CA ASN A 22 10.51 3.59 -6.19
C ASN A 22 11.26 2.63 -7.16
N GLY A 23 10.64 1.49 -7.48
CA GLY A 23 11.22 0.55 -8.45
C GLY A 23 12.04 -0.59 -7.86
N ALA A 24 12.26 -0.61 -6.54
CA ALA A 24 13.06 -1.63 -5.87
C ALA A 24 12.37 -2.23 -4.64
N LEU A 25 12.72 -3.47 -4.30
CA LEU A 25 12.27 -4.17 -3.10
C LEU A 25 13.32 -4.01 -1.99
N PHE A 26 12.86 -3.63 -0.80
CA PHE A 26 13.70 -3.45 0.38
C PHE A 26 13.19 -4.30 1.55
N PRO A 27 14.07 -4.82 2.42
CA PRO A 27 13.67 -5.32 3.73
C PRO A 27 12.88 -4.25 4.50
N ARG A 28 11.89 -4.68 5.30
CA ARG A 28 11.01 -3.80 6.08
C ARG A 28 11.76 -2.69 6.85
N HIS A 29 12.90 -3.02 7.46
CA HIS A 29 13.67 -2.08 8.29
C HIS A 29 14.52 -1.08 7.48
N GLU A 30 14.70 -1.31 6.18
CA GLU A 30 15.43 -0.41 5.27
C GLU A 30 14.50 0.46 4.41
N ALA A 31 13.24 0.03 4.26
CA ALA A 31 12.23 0.73 3.48
C ALA A 31 11.96 2.13 4.06
N LYS A 32 12.14 3.16 3.23
CA LYS A 32 12.01 4.56 3.62
C LYS A 32 11.43 5.40 2.49
N ILE A 33 10.66 6.41 2.85
CA ILE A 33 10.19 7.47 1.96
C ILE A 33 10.74 8.82 2.43
N SER A 34 10.64 9.84 1.57
CA SER A 34 10.98 11.20 1.96
C SER A 34 10.00 11.72 3.01
N VAL A 35 10.48 12.45 4.01
CA VAL A 35 9.60 13.20 4.92
C VAL A 35 8.86 14.34 4.23
N PHE A 36 9.27 14.68 3.00
CA PHE A 36 8.60 15.66 2.14
C PHE A 36 7.66 15.03 1.11
N ASP A 37 7.40 13.73 1.20
CA ASP A 37 6.38 13.06 0.39
C ASP A 37 4.99 13.67 0.71
N SER A 38 4.20 14.01 -0.32
CA SER A 38 2.89 14.65 -0.14
C SER A 38 1.89 13.73 0.56
N GLY A 39 1.99 12.42 0.34
CA GLY A 39 1.20 11.41 1.04
C GLY A 39 1.47 11.40 2.54
N TYR A 40 2.71 11.72 2.96
CA TYR A 40 3.04 11.88 4.37
C TYR A 40 2.70 13.26 4.93
N LEU A 41 3.07 14.34 4.23
CA LEU A 41 2.92 15.71 4.73
C LEU A 41 1.47 16.14 4.90
N VAL A 42 0.61 15.78 3.94
CA VAL A 42 -0.76 16.30 3.85
C VAL A 42 -1.80 15.22 3.59
N GLY A 43 -1.39 13.95 3.52
CA GLY A 43 -2.30 12.84 3.22
C GLY A 43 -2.79 12.83 1.77
N ASP A 44 -2.03 13.42 0.84
CA ASP A 44 -2.38 13.47 -0.58
C ASP A 44 -2.11 12.12 -1.25
N GLY A 45 -3.08 11.21 -1.15
CA GLY A 45 -2.98 9.89 -1.76
C GLY A 45 -4.21 9.02 -1.54
N VAL A 46 -4.24 7.90 -2.26
CA VAL A 46 -5.23 6.83 -2.11
C VAL A 46 -4.49 5.51 -1.86
N TRP A 47 -5.12 4.59 -1.14
CA TRP A 47 -4.52 3.29 -0.82
C TRP A 47 -5.57 2.19 -0.84
N GLU A 48 -5.10 0.95 -0.99
CA GLU A 48 -5.92 -0.25 -0.91
C GLU A 48 -5.24 -1.31 -0.04
N GLY A 49 -6.06 -2.03 0.74
CA GLY A 49 -5.63 -3.20 1.50
C GLY A 49 -6.28 -4.45 0.92
N ILE A 50 -5.49 -5.35 0.33
CA ILE A 50 -5.99 -6.57 -0.33
C ILE A 50 -5.63 -7.79 0.51
N ARG A 51 -6.59 -8.70 0.72
CA ARG A 51 -6.35 -9.94 1.45
C ARG A 51 -5.85 -11.03 0.52
N LEU A 52 -4.69 -11.59 0.84
CA LEU A 52 -4.28 -12.90 0.34
C LEU A 52 -4.89 -14.00 1.22
N HIS A 53 -5.64 -14.91 0.61
CA HIS A 53 -6.24 -16.04 1.27
C HIS A 53 -6.04 -17.31 0.43
N ARG A 54 -5.34 -18.31 0.99
CA ARG A 54 -5.05 -19.59 0.33
C ARG A 54 -4.46 -19.43 -1.08
N GLY A 55 -3.50 -18.52 -1.23
CA GLY A 55 -2.82 -18.26 -2.50
C GLY A 55 -3.62 -17.44 -3.52
N LYS A 56 -4.78 -16.90 -3.14
CA LYS A 56 -5.60 -16.04 -4.01
C LYS A 56 -5.83 -14.67 -3.38
N LEU A 57 -5.70 -13.62 -4.18
CA LEU A 57 -6.10 -12.28 -3.78
C LEU A 57 -7.62 -12.19 -3.85
N VAL A 58 -8.24 -11.80 -2.74
CA VAL A 58 -9.69 -11.74 -2.61
C VAL A 58 -10.19 -10.40 -3.17
N PHE A 59 -11.15 -10.46 -4.09
CA PHE A 59 -11.76 -9.29 -4.75
C PHE A 59 -10.75 -8.34 -5.42
N LEU A 60 -9.71 -8.90 -6.05
CA LEU A 60 -8.62 -8.13 -6.64
C LEU A 60 -9.14 -7.07 -7.62
N ASP A 61 -10.07 -7.46 -8.49
CA ASP A 61 -10.61 -6.59 -9.52
C ASP A 61 -11.40 -5.42 -8.91
N GLU A 62 -12.22 -5.68 -7.89
CA GLU A 62 -12.99 -4.66 -7.18
C GLU A 62 -12.09 -3.70 -6.38
N HIS A 63 -11.00 -4.22 -5.80
CA HIS A 63 -9.99 -3.38 -5.13
C HIS A 63 -9.27 -2.47 -6.13
N LEU A 64 -8.85 -2.99 -7.28
CA LEU A 64 -8.20 -2.20 -8.33
C LEU A 64 -9.15 -1.14 -8.89
N ASP A 65 -10.39 -1.50 -9.17
CA ASP A 65 -11.39 -0.55 -9.66
C ASP A 65 -11.58 0.60 -8.66
N ARG A 66 -11.65 0.30 -7.35
CA ARG A 66 -11.75 1.34 -6.30
C ARG A 66 -10.49 2.20 -6.20
N LEU A 67 -9.29 1.62 -6.33
CA LEU A 67 -8.02 2.37 -6.36
C LEU A 67 -8.01 3.41 -7.48
N TYR A 68 -8.33 2.99 -8.71
CA TYR A 68 -8.35 3.89 -9.87
C TYR A 68 -9.46 4.94 -9.78
N GLN A 69 -10.63 4.58 -9.25
CA GLN A 69 -11.71 5.54 -8.98
C GLN A 69 -11.28 6.59 -7.94
N GLY A 70 -10.61 6.16 -6.86
CA GLY A 70 -10.08 7.04 -5.83
C GLY A 70 -9.04 8.01 -6.39
N ALA A 71 -8.04 7.50 -7.13
CA ALA A 71 -7.02 8.33 -7.76
C ALA A 71 -7.64 9.36 -8.72
N LYS A 72 -8.63 8.94 -9.53
CA LYS A 72 -9.38 9.83 -10.41
C LYS A 72 -10.11 10.94 -9.64
N ALA A 73 -10.70 10.63 -8.48
CA ALA A 73 -11.45 11.60 -7.67
C ALA A 73 -10.57 12.74 -7.13
N ILE A 74 -9.28 12.49 -6.92
CA ILE A 74 -8.30 13.49 -6.47
C ILE A 74 -7.38 13.98 -7.61
N ALA A 75 -7.72 13.66 -8.87
CA ALA A 75 -6.94 14.00 -10.06
C ALA A 75 -5.48 13.51 -10.03
N MET A 76 -5.22 12.36 -9.40
CA MET A 76 -3.91 11.72 -9.32
C MET A 76 -3.69 10.75 -10.49
N ASP A 77 -2.53 10.84 -11.13
CA ASP A 77 -2.03 9.83 -12.07
C ASP A 77 -1.20 8.79 -11.34
N ILE A 78 -1.60 7.52 -11.43
CA ILE A 78 -0.90 6.39 -10.82
C ILE A 78 0.40 6.07 -11.58
N GLY A 79 0.52 6.49 -12.84
CA GLY A 79 1.70 6.21 -13.67
C GLY A 79 1.87 4.73 -14.04
N LYS A 80 0.83 3.91 -13.83
CA LYS A 80 0.76 2.49 -14.19
C LYS A 80 -0.64 2.13 -14.67
N THR A 81 -0.70 1.30 -15.69
CA THR A 81 -1.92 0.62 -16.13
C THR A 81 -2.30 -0.47 -15.15
N ARG A 82 -3.59 -0.88 -15.17
CA ARG A 82 -4.09 -1.93 -14.27
C ARG A 82 -3.33 -3.25 -14.44
N ALA A 83 -2.93 -3.58 -15.67
CA ALA A 83 -2.18 -4.78 -15.99
C ALA A 83 -0.72 -4.74 -15.49
N GLU A 84 -0.13 -3.56 -15.27
CA GLU A 84 1.22 -3.43 -14.72
C GLU A 84 1.24 -3.57 -13.19
N LEU A 85 0.07 -3.57 -12.54
CA LEU A 85 -0.08 -3.74 -11.09
C LEU A 85 -0.40 -5.19 -10.67
N THR A 86 -0.56 -6.11 -11.62
CA THR A 86 -0.92 -7.52 -11.41
C THR A 86 0.00 -8.45 -12.17
#